data_AF-A0AAD9KBH4-F1
#
_entry.id   AF-A0AAD9KBH4-F1
#
_cell.length_a   1.000
_cell.length_b   1.000
_cell.length_c   1.000
_cell.angle_alpha   90.00
_cell.angle_beta   90.00
_cell.angle_gamma   90.00
#
_symmetry.space_group_name_H-M   'P 1'
#
loop_
_entity.id
_entity.type
_entity.pdbx_description
1 polymer ?
#
loop_
_entity_poly.entity_id
_entity_poly.type
_entity_poly.pdbx_seq_one_letter_code
_entity_poly.pdbx_strand_id
1 'polypeptide(L)'
;MRTTEIVPLESLRSGSEIDGDFINSELNAGTGRGSSPARQSLVFNSGEASGRKEAYQSVPKPGAESAFRITGIRVVVGSSSQTGSAYSPRLILVRSGCVVADGQEAPSSDRFKPIMSTFKLTYFNGRGRAEVSRWIFAAAGKEYQDIRIERDQWNEMKKNLPFGVPYLEMDDFKLSQSNTIARFLARRFGLAGKNDLEEAKSDMVVDCVEEMLKPLFHLMFYAIEDQKSDLGKRWEEEQKPTFLRNLENLLISNNGGDNYFVGDSLTWADMSVAFGLTWIKDLDYGPYPKLKALKERVESNPGIAAWIAKRPKSDF
;
A
#
# COMPACT_ATOMS: atom_id res chain seq x y z
N MET A 1 11.85 29.45 26.44
CA MET A 1 10.53 29.37 27.12
C MET A 1 9.55 28.86 26.08
N ARG A 2 8.92 27.71 26.33
CA ARG A 2 7.89 27.15 25.42
C ARG A 2 6.60 27.90 25.67
N THR A 3 6.05 28.56 24.66
CA THR A 3 4.75 29.21 24.71
C THR A 3 3.67 28.17 24.45
N THR A 4 2.77 27.99 25.41
CA THR A 4 1.56 27.18 25.27
C THR A 4 0.52 28.01 24.53
N GLU A 5 0.16 27.63 23.31
CA GLU A 5 -1.00 28.22 22.64
C GLU A 5 -2.26 27.47 23.04
N ILE A 6 -3.21 28.21 23.61
CA ILE A 6 -4.55 27.70 23.96
C ILE A 6 -5.48 28.14 22.84
N VAL A 7 -5.93 27.20 22.01
CA VAL A 7 -6.92 27.48 20.96
C VAL A 7 -8.33 27.30 21.55
N PRO A 8 -9.19 28.34 21.53
CA PRO A 8 -10.57 28.22 22.00
C PRO A 8 -11.40 27.32 21.07
N LEU A 9 -12.18 26.38 21.63
CA LEU A 9 -13.06 25.47 20.87
C LEU A 9 -14.05 26.17 19.94
N GLU A 10 -14.41 27.42 20.25
CA GLU A 10 -15.33 28.26 19.47
C GLU A 10 -14.74 28.73 18.13
N SER A 11 -13.42 28.60 17.92
CA SER A 11 -12.77 29.00 16.66
C SER A 11 -12.66 27.88 15.62
N LEU A 12 -13.06 26.65 15.94
CA LEU A 12 -12.98 25.50 15.03
C LEU A 12 -14.24 25.39 14.17
N ARG A 13 -14.09 25.46 12.84
CA ARG A 13 -15.20 25.27 11.89
C ARG A 13 -15.33 23.79 11.51
N SER A 14 -16.52 23.36 11.14
CA SER A 14 -16.77 22.03 10.55
C SER A 14 -15.82 21.80 9.37
N GLY A 15 -15.04 20.71 9.42
CA GLY A 15 -14.06 20.34 8.37
C GLY A 15 -12.62 20.83 8.60
N SER A 16 -12.28 21.33 9.78
CA SER A 16 -10.89 21.71 10.12
C SER A 16 -10.02 20.46 10.35
N GLU A 17 -8.87 20.36 9.67
CA GLU A 17 -7.82 19.37 9.96
C GLU A 17 -6.88 19.93 11.04
N ILE A 18 -6.51 19.09 12.01
CA ILE A 18 -5.54 19.44 13.06
C ILE A 18 -4.44 18.39 13.03
N ASP A 19 -3.22 18.81 12.77
CA ASP A 19 -2.01 17.98 12.84
C ASP A 19 -1.26 18.29 14.15
N GLY A 20 -1.00 17.27 14.97
CA GLY A 20 -0.25 17.43 16.22
C GLY A 20 0.03 16.10 16.94
N ASP A 21 1.09 16.07 17.73
CA ASP A 21 1.45 14.93 18.59
C ASP A 21 0.58 14.96 19.86
N PHE A 22 -0.20 13.90 20.08
CA PHE A 22 -1.06 13.76 21.25
C PHE A 22 -0.38 12.94 22.34
N ILE A 23 -0.30 13.48 23.56
CA ILE A 23 0.13 12.75 24.75
C ILE A 23 -1.13 12.28 25.49
N ASN A 24 -1.18 11.00 25.83
CA ASN A 24 -2.29 10.40 26.56
C ASN A 24 -2.20 10.84 28.04
N SER A 25 -2.99 11.83 28.48
CA SER A 25 -3.14 12.13 29.91
C SER A 25 -4.43 11.49 30.43
N GLU A 26 -4.31 10.70 31.50
CA GLU A 26 -5.45 10.09 32.18
C GLU A 26 -6.42 11.17 32.67
N LEU A 27 -7.64 11.19 32.12
CA LEU A 27 -8.74 12.02 32.63
C LEU A 27 -9.28 11.40 33.91
N ASN A 28 -8.67 11.73 35.06
CA ASN A 28 -9.25 11.45 36.37
C ASN A 28 -10.49 12.32 36.58
N ALA A 29 -11.67 11.69 36.53
CA ALA A 29 -12.94 12.32 36.87
C ALA A 29 -13.06 12.47 38.40
N GLY A 30 -12.58 13.58 38.95
CA GLY A 30 -12.82 13.96 40.35
C GLY A 30 -14.24 14.49 40.54
N THR A 31 -15.10 13.74 41.23
CA THR A 31 -16.39 14.24 41.74
C THR A 31 -16.17 15.09 42.99
N GLY A 32 -16.13 16.41 42.83
CA GLY A 32 -16.08 17.38 43.94
C GLY A 32 -16.99 18.57 43.66
N ARG A 33 -18.02 18.75 44.50
CA ARG A 33 -19.00 19.83 44.39
C ARG A 33 -18.34 21.18 44.73
N GLY A 34 -18.43 22.13 43.81
CA GLY A 34 -18.24 23.56 44.08
C GLY A 34 -17.42 24.31 43.03
N SER A 35 -18.06 25.31 42.40
CA SER A 35 -17.50 26.41 41.61
C SER A 35 -17.08 26.19 40.13
N SER A 36 -17.76 26.94 39.25
CA SER A 36 -17.55 27.30 37.84
C SER A 36 -17.33 26.21 36.76
N PRO A 37 -17.93 26.36 35.56
CA PRO A 37 -17.73 25.41 34.46
C PRO A 37 -16.28 25.50 33.97
N ALA A 38 -15.53 24.41 34.13
CA ALA A 38 -14.18 24.29 33.60
C ALA A 38 -14.22 24.42 32.06
N ARG A 39 -13.52 25.42 31.52
CA ARG A 39 -13.19 25.49 30.10
C ARG A 39 -12.39 24.23 29.75
N GLN A 40 -12.93 23.37 28.90
CA GLN A 40 -12.18 22.25 28.34
C GLN A 40 -11.20 22.83 27.30
N SER A 41 -9.90 22.75 27.57
CA SER A 41 -8.85 23.14 26.63
C SER A 41 -8.04 21.92 26.23
N LEU A 42 -7.88 21.72 24.92
CA LEU A 42 -6.93 20.77 24.35
C LEU A 42 -5.53 21.39 24.43
N VAL A 43 -4.56 20.62 24.92
CA VAL A 43 -3.16 21.05 25.01
C VAL A 43 -2.42 20.46 23.81
N PHE A 44 -1.91 21.34 22.94
CA PHE A 44 -1.05 20.96 21.81
C PHE A 44 0.39 21.37 22.10
N ASN A 45 1.35 20.51 21.75
CA ASN A 45 2.76 20.90 21.68
C ASN A 45 3.11 21.21 20.22
N SER A 46 3.35 22.47 19.88
CA SER A 46 3.90 22.87 18.58
C SER A 46 5.44 22.84 18.65
N GLY A 47 6.07 22.07 17.77
CA GLY A 47 7.51 22.14 17.51
C GLY A 47 7.77 23.11 16.35
N GLU A 48 8.55 24.17 16.59
CA GLU A 48 9.01 25.08 15.54
C GLU A 48 9.91 24.33 14.53
N ALA A 49 9.57 24.39 13.25
CA ALA A 49 10.44 23.96 12.17
C ALA A 49 11.35 25.11 11.74
N SER A 50 12.64 25.03 12.06
CA SER A 50 13.70 25.73 11.32
C SER A 50 15.04 24.97 11.35
N GLY A 51 15.70 24.88 10.20
CA GLY A 51 17.16 24.66 10.08
C GLY A 51 17.68 23.21 10.05
N ARG A 52 18.43 22.88 8.99
CA ARG A 52 19.28 21.68 8.84
C ARG A 52 20.24 21.48 10.02
N LYS A 53 20.47 20.23 10.45
CA LYS A 53 21.79 19.66 10.82
C LYS A 53 21.74 18.12 10.96
N GLU A 54 22.87 17.50 10.61
CA GLU A 54 23.12 16.07 10.52
C GLU A 54 23.28 15.33 11.86
N ALA A 55 23.01 14.02 11.80
CA ALA A 55 23.53 12.86 12.55
C ALA A 55 23.75 12.92 14.08
N TYR A 56 23.18 11.94 14.81
CA TYR A 56 23.93 11.00 15.67
C TYR A 56 23.02 9.83 16.14
N GLN A 57 23.56 8.61 16.12
CA GLN A 57 22.95 7.40 16.70
C GLN A 57 22.84 7.50 18.23
N SER A 58 21.74 7.02 18.80
CA SER A 58 21.77 6.37 20.13
C SER A 58 20.67 5.32 20.26
N VAL A 59 21.04 4.19 20.85
CA VAL A 59 20.21 3.01 21.14
C VAL A 59 19.13 3.36 22.18
N PRO A 60 17.86 2.93 22.05
CA PRO A 60 16.88 3.18 23.11
C PRO A 60 17.08 2.22 24.29
N LYS A 61 17.16 2.79 25.51
CA LYS A 61 17.04 2.07 26.79
C LYS A 61 15.60 1.59 27.00
N PRO A 62 15.36 0.55 27.84
CA PRO A 62 14.02 0.01 28.07
C PRO A 62 13.21 0.99 28.92
N GLY A 63 12.02 1.37 28.42
CA GLY A 63 11.05 2.23 29.14
C GLY A 63 10.42 3.38 28.33
N ALA A 64 10.43 3.33 26.99
CA ALA A 64 9.90 4.44 26.18
C ALA A 64 8.37 4.38 26.00
N GLU A 65 7.68 5.43 26.45
CA GLU A 65 6.34 5.79 25.96
C GLU A 65 6.42 6.00 24.44
N SER A 66 5.64 5.23 23.68
CA SER A 66 5.58 5.33 22.23
C SER A 66 4.58 6.42 21.81
N ALA A 67 5.08 7.53 21.26
CA ALA A 67 4.28 8.51 20.55
C ALA A 67 3.84 7.93 19.18
N PHE A 68 2.54 7.92 18.89
CA PHE A 68 2.01 7.51 17.59
C PHE A 68 1.52 8.74 16.83
N ARG A 69 1.91 8.85 15.55
CA ARG A 69 1.41 9.89 14.65
C ARG A 69 0.02 9.47 14.14
N ILE A 70 -1.01 10.23 14.50
CA ILE A 70 -2.36 10.06 13.98
C ILE A 70 -2.54 11.07 12.85
N THR A 71 -2.75 10.60 11.62
CA THR A 71 -3.15 11.46 10.49
C THR A 71 -4.64 11.26 10.20
N GLY A 72 -5.36 12.37 9.96
CA GLY A 72 -6.76 12.35 9.47
C GLY A 72 -7.86 12.24 10.53
N ILE A 73 -7.88 13.13 11.53
CA ILE A 73 -9.04 13.26 12.43
C ILE A 73 -10.10 14.12 11.74
N ARG A 74 -11.27 13.54 11.43
CA ARG A 74 -12.48 14.28 11.01
C ARG A 74 -13.34 14.59 12.24
N VAL A 75 -13.48 15.86 12.58
CA VAL A 75 -14.41 16.31 13.63
C VAL A 75 -15.80 16.44 13.02
N VAL A 76 -16.74 15.58 13.43
CA VAL A 76 -18.16 15.70 13.06
C VAL A 76 -18.91 16.37 14.20
N VAL A 77 -19.37 17.60 13.98
CA VAL A 77 -20.27 18.31 14.91
C VAL A 77 -21.70 18.00 14.50
N GLY A 78 -22.37 17.10 15.23
CA GLY A 78 -23.78 16.80 15.02
C GLY A 78 -24.68 17.79 15.75
N SER A 79 -25.63 18.42 15.05
CA SER A 79 -26.76 19.11 15.67
C SER A 79 -27.95 18.14 15.71
N SER A 80 -28.44 17.81 16.92
CA SER A 80 -29.77 17.21 17.08
C SER A 80 -30.65 18.19 17.82
N SER A 81 -31.80 18.52 17.23
CA SER A 81 -32.78 19.42 17.81
C SER A 81 -33.72 18.62 18.71
N GLN A 82 -33.46 18.61 20.01
CA GLN A 82 -34.50 18.41 21.02
C GLN A 82 -34.31 19.38 22.19
N THR A 83 -35.45 19.85 22.68
CA THR A 83 -35.66 21.00 23.55
C THR A 83 -35.27 20.75 25.00
N GLY A 84 -34.58 21.72 25.61
CA GLY A 84 -34.70 22.03 27.04
C GLY A 84 -33.83 21.22 28.02
N SER A 85 -32.51 21.39 27.97
CA SER A 85 -31.60 21.13 29.10
C SER A 85 -30.22 21.71 28.76
N ALA A 86 -29.48 22.26 29.73
CA ALA A 86 -28.19 22.91 29.52
C ALA A 86 -27.17 21.98 28.86
N TYR A 87 -26.82 22.26 27.61
CA TYR A 87 -25.87 21.48 26.82
C TYR A 87 -24.43 21.79 27.22
N SER A 88 -23.64 20.75 27.47
CA SER A 88 -22.17 20.80 27.39
C SER A 88 -21.75 20.06 26.12
N PRO A 89 -21.07 20.68 25.14
CA PRO A 89 -20.58 19.97 23.98
C PRO A 89 -19.57 18.91 24.41
N ARG A 90 -19.80 17.64 24.05
CA ARG A 90 -18.83 16.56 24.22
C ARG A 90 -18.12 16.33 22.89
N LEU A 91 -16.79 16.39 22.91
CA LEU A 91 -15.96 15.99 21.77
C LEU A 91 -16.01 14.46 21.64
N ILE A 92 -16.46 13.95 20.49
CA ILE A 92 -16.41 12.52 20.17
C ILE A 92 -15.29 12.31 19.16
N LEU A 93 -14.18 11.70 19.59
CA LEU A 93 -13.12 11.24 18.72
C LEU A 93 -13.59 9.96 18.01
N VAL A 94 -14.10 10.11 16.80
CA VAL A 94 -14.46 8.96 15.95
C VAL A 94 -13.21 8.53 15.19
N ARG A 95 -12.54 7.49 15.67
CA ARG A 95 -11.65 6.68 14.84
C ARG A 95 -12.53 6.12 13.72
N SER A 96 -12.21 6.36 12.44
CA SER A 96 -13.04 5.91 11.30
C SER A 96 -13.60 4.51 11.54
N GLY A 97 -14.90 4.43 11.86
CA GLY A 97 -15.54 3.22 12.35
C GLY A 97 -16.88 3.49 13.02
N CYS A 98 -17.95 3.36 12.22
CA CYS A 98 -19.34 3.06 12.61
C CYS A 98 -20.08 4.02 13.55
N VAL A 99 -21.14 4.64 13.03
CA VAL A 99 -22.20 5.27 13.83
C VAL A 99 -23.13 4.16 14.33
N VAL A 100 -23.34 4.04 15.64
CA VAL A 100 -24.42 3.24 16.21
C VAL A 100 -25.26 4.18 17.08
N ALA A 101 -26.54 4.31 16.73
CA ALA A 101 -27.51 5.08 17.51
C ALA A 101 -27.84 4.37 18.83
N ASP A 102 -28.15 5.17 19.85
CA ASP A 102 -28.38 4.76 21.24
C ASP A 102 -29.23 3.48 21.40
N GLY A 103 -28.70 2.54 22.20
CA GLY A 103 -29.49 1.47 22.82
C GLY A 103 -29.16 0.02 22.47
N GLN A 104 -28.12 -0.26 21.68
CA GLN A 104 -27.61 -1.63 21.50
C GLN A 104 -26.18 -1.76 22.00
N GLU A 105 -25.90 -2.84 22.74
CA GLU A 105 -24.56 -3.16 23.24
C GLU A 105 -23.54 -3.06 22.13
N ALA A 106 -22.41 -2.39 22.45
CA ALA A 106 -21.29 -2.28 21.55
C ALA A 106 -20.90 -3.71 21.10
N PRO A 107 -20.81 -3.97 19.79
CA PRO A 107 -20.40 -5.27 19.31
C PRO A 107 -19.02 -5.60 19.88
N SER A 108 -18.84 -6.87 20.26
CA SER A 108 -17.64 -7.37 20.94
C SER A 108 -16.34 -6.82 20.33
N SER A 109 -15.36 -6.59 21.20
CA SER A 109 -14.04 -6.00 20.95
C SER A 109 -13.17 -6.72 19.89
N ASP A 110 -13.70 -7.76 19.22
CA ASP A 110 -13.04 -8.45 18.11
C ASP A 110 -12.88 -7.59 16.85
N ARG A 111 -13.61 -6.48 16.74
CA ARG A 111 -13.59 -5.62 15.54
C ARG A 111 -12.32 -4.78 15.35
N PHE A 112 -11.43 -4.72 16.34
CA PHE A 112 -10.18 -3.99 16.26
C PHE A 112 -9.03 -4.79 16.86
N LYS A 113 -8.80 -6.01 16.38
CA LYS A 113 -7.45 -6.58 16.48
C LYS A 113 -6.50 -5.67 15.69
N PRO A 114 -5.48 -5.07 16.32
CA PRO A 114 -4.40 -4.47 15.54
C PRO A 114 -3.84 -5.58 14.65
N ILE A 115 -3.85 -5.35 13.34
CA ILE A 115 -3.29 -6.28 12.36
C ILE A 115 -1.79 -6.37 12.62
N MET A 116 -1.42 -7.22 13.58
CA MET A 116 -0.07 -7.74 13.81
C MET A 116 0.13 -8.99 12.94
N SER A 117 -0.54 -9.04 11.79
CA SER A 117 -0.61 -10.24 10.95
C SER A 117 0.73 -10.44 10.25
N THR A 118 1.43 -11.52 10.61
CA THR A 118 2.54 -12.00 9.78
C THR A 118 1.98 -12.40 8.42
N PHE A 119 2.42 -11.73 7.36
CA PHE A 119 2.03 -12.08 5.99
C PHE A 119 2.64 -13.43 5.58
N LYS A 120 1.84 -14.31 4.98
CA LYS A 120 2.35 -15.52 4.30
C LYS A 120 1.90 -15.51 2.85
N LEU A 121 2.85 -15.47 1.92
CA LEU A 121 2.57 -15.52 0.49
C LEU A 121 2.86 -16.93 -0.01
N THR A 122 1.82 -17.64 -0.47
CA THR A 122 1.97 -19.00 -1.00
C THR A 122 1.92 -18.99 -2.52
N TYR A 123 2.94 -19.57 -3.17
CA TYR A 123 2.98 -19.76 -4.62
C TYR A 123 3.87 -20.94 -5.01
N PHE A 124 3.86 -21.32 -6.29
CA PHE A 124 4.84 -22.29 -6.81
C PHE A 124 6.28 -21.82 -6.56
N ASN A 125 7.21 -22.77 -6.53
CA ASN A 125 8.64 -22.50 -6.44
C ASN A 125 9.23 -21.87 -7.73
N GLY A 126 8.80 -20.65 -8.02
CA GLY A 126 9.23 -19.83 -9.15
C GLY A 126 8.85 -18.37 -8.93
N ARG A 127 9.18 -17.49 -9.88
CA ARG A 127 8.83 -16.06 -9.81
C ARG A 127 7.34 -15.89 -10.08
N GLY A 128 6.93 -16.13 -11.33
CA GLY A 128 5.56 -16.18 -11.80
C GLY A 128 4.69 -15.02 -11.33
N ARG A 129 3.42 -15.31 -11.07
CA ARG A 129 2.43 -14.32 -10.65
C ARG A 129 2.64 -13.76 -9.23
N ALA A 130 3.51 -14.36 -8.42
CA ALA A 130 3.79 -13.88 -7.07
C ALA A 130 4.89 -12.81 -7.03
N GLU A 131 5.73 -12.71 -8.06
CA GLU A 131 6.98 -11.96 -7.98
C GLU A 131 6.79 -10.46 -7.73
N VAL A 132 5.77 -9.84 -8.34
CA VAL A 132 5.47 -8.42 -8.09
C VAL A 132 5.14 -8.19 -6.61
N SER A 133 4.39 -9.10 -5.97
CA SER A 133 4.13 -9.01 -4.52
C SER A 133 5.41 -9.15 -3.69
N ARG A 134 6.33 -10.03 -4.10
CA ARG A 134 7.65 -10.17 -3.45
C ARG A 134 8.49 -8.91 -3.60
N TRP A 135 8.48 -8.27 -4.76
CA TRP A 135 9.15 -6.98 -5.00
C TRP A 135 8.56 -5.86 -4.14
N ILE A 136 7.24 -5.84 -3.97
CA ILE A 136 6.57 -4.85 -3.09
C ILE A 136 7.03 -5.03 -1.63
N PHE A 137 7.05 -6.26 -1.10
CA PHE A 137 7.60 -6.53 0.24
C PHE A 137 9.05 -6.08 0.36
N ALA A 138 9.88 -6.41 -0.64
CA ALA A 138 11.29 -6.07 -0.67
C ALA A 138 11.52 -4.55 -0.69
N ALA A 139 10.85 -3.83 -1.58
CA ALA A 139 10.92 -2.37 -1.70
C ALA A 139 10.44 -1.66 -0.42
N ALA A 140 9.41 -2.21 0.24
CA ALA A 140 8.87 -1.66 1.49
C ALA A 140 9.68 -2.04 2.74
N GLY A 141 10.69 -2.91 2.61
CA GLY A 141 11.44 -3.44 3.75
C GLY A 141 10.56 -4.21 4.75
N LYS A 142 9.53 -4.91 4.25
CA LYS A 142 8.57 -5.64 5.08
C LYS A 142 8.83 -7.14 5.03
N GLU A 143 8.88 -7.74 6.22
CA GLU A 143 9.04 -9.19 6.36
C GLU A 143 7.71 -9.91 6.06
N TYR A 144 7.85 -11.08 5.45
CA TYR A 144 6.76 -12.01 5.17
C TYR A 144 7.33 -13.44 5.04
N GLN A 145 6.48 -14.44 5.13
CA GLN A 145 6.85 -15.84 4.84
C GLN A 145 6.58 -16.14 3.36
N ASP A 146 7.64 -16.44 2.59
CA ASP A 146 7.53 -16.90 1.19
C ASP A 146 7.37 -18.42 1.16
N ILE A 147 6.11 -18.88 1.17
CA ILE A 147 5.77 -20.30 1.16
C ILE A 147 5.78 -20.80 -0.28
N ARG A 148 6.72 -21.69 -0.59
CA ARG A 148 6.92 -22.25 -1.93
C ARG A 148 6.41 -23.67 -1.97
N ILE A 149 5.48 -23.93 -2.88
CA ILE A 149 4.91 -25.26 -3.08
C ILE A 149 5.43 -25.90 -4.36
N GLU A 150 5.61 -27.20 -4.31
CA GLU A 150 5.95 -28.03 -5.47
C GLU A 150 4.67 -28.52 -6.19
N ARG A 151 4.83 -29.01 -7.41
CA ARG A 151 3.69 -29.40 -8.28
C ARG A 151 2.89 -30.57 -7.73
N ASP A 152 3.54 -31.48 -7.00
CA ASP A 152 2.94 -32.62 -6.33
C ASP A 152 2.02 -32.18 -5.17
N GLN A 153 2.51 -31.27 -4.31
CA GLN A 153 1.74 -30.69 -3.20
C GLN A 153 0.46 -29.97 -3.69
N TRP A 154 0.55 -29.32 -4.85
CA TRP A 154 -0.59 -28.62 -5.45
C TRP A 154 -1.78 -29.52 -5.78
N ASN A 155 -1.57 -30.79 -6.13
CA ASN A 155 -2.65 -31.71 -6.53
C ASN A 155 -3.65 -31.98 -5.39
N GLU A 156 -3.18 -31.95 -4.15
CA GLU A 156 -4.02 -32.10 -2.97
C GLU A 156 -4.59 -30.76 -2.53
N MET A 157 -3.76 -29.71 -2.50
CA MET A 157 -4.16 -28.37 -2.05
C MET A 157 -5.29 -27.77 -2.90
N LYS A 158 -5.28 -27.98 -4.22
CA LYS A 158 -6.27 -27.39 -5.15
C LYS A 158 -7.72 -27.76 -4.83
N LYS A 159 -7.95 -28.89 -4.17
CA LYS A 159 -9.29 -29.34 -3.77
C LYS A 159 -9.96 -28.37 -2.78
N ASN A 160 -9.15 -27.67 -1.98
CA ASN A 160 -9.60 -26.74 -0.94
C ASN A 160 -9.28 -25.26 -1.27
N LEU A 161 -8.77 -24.98 -2.46
CA LEU A 161 -8.37 -23.64 -2.91
C LEU A 161 -9.06 -23.30 -4.22
N PRO A 162 -10.33 -22.84 -4.18
CA PRO A 162 -11.15 -22.64 -5.39
C PRO A 162 -10.56 -21.60 -6.36
N PHE A 163 -9.70 -20.70 -5.87
CA PHE A 163 -9.04 -19.66 -6.67
C PHE A 163 -7.54 -19.91 -6.90
N GLY A 164 -7.02 -21.05 -6.40
CA GLY A 164 -5.63 -21.45 -6.54
C GLY A 164 -4.58 -20.54 -5.91
N VAL A 165 -3.39 -20.52 -6.52
CA VAL A 165 -2.22 -19.73 -6.08
C VAL A 165 -1.85 -18.67 -7.14
N PRO A 166 -1.34 -17.50 -6.75
CA PRO A 166 -0.94 -17.12 -5.40
C PRO A 166 -2.11 -16.72 -4.50
N TYR A 167 -1.92 -16.93 -3.20
CA TYR A 167 -2.74 -16.33 -2.15
C TYR A 167 -1.87 -15.77 -1.02
N LEU A 168 -2.35 -14.71 -0.39
CA LEU A 168 -1.77 -14.07 0.78
C LEU A 168 -2.62 -14.38 2.01
N GLU A 169 -2.02 -14.98 3.03
CA GLU A 169 -2.67 -15.22 4.33
C GLU A 169 -2.44 -14.02 5.25
N MET A 170 -3.53 -13.54 5.85
CA MET A 170 -3.58 -12.49 6.85
C MET A 170 -4.53 -12.94 7.95
N ASP A 171 -3.99 -13.37 9.09
CA ASP A 171 -4.76 -13.95 10.19
C ASP A 171 -5.70 -15.08 9.70
N ASP A 172 -7.02 -14.87 9.79
CA ASP A 172 -8.05 -15.85 9.42
C ASP A 172 -8.51 -15.73 7.95
N PHE A 173 -7.89 -14.85 7.15
CA PHE A 173 -8.31 -14.55 5.78
C PHE A 173 -7.24 -14.88 4.73
N LYS A 174 -7.70 -15.44 3.60
CA LYS A 174 -6.88 -15.73 2.41
C LYS A 174 -7.28 -14.83 1.25
N LEU A 175 -6.44 -13.85 0.94
CA LEU A 175 -6.61 -13.00 -0.24
C LEU A 175 -6.00 -13.69 -1.47
N SER A 176 -6.83 -13.99 -2.47
CA SER A 176 -6.38 -14.59 -3.75
C SER A 176 -6.30 -13.53 -4.86
N GLN A 177 -5.80 -13.93 -6.04
CA GLN A 177 -5.54 -13.10 -7.24
C GLN A 177 -4.29 -12.23 -7.12
N SER A 178 -3.31 -12.47 -8.00
CA SER A 178 -1.97 -11.84 -7.93
C SER A 178 -2.02 -10.31 -7.90
N ASN A 179 -2.83 -9.70 -8.77
CA ASN A 179 -2.86 -8.24 -8.87
C ASN A 179 -3.68 -7.63 -7.74
N THR A 180 -4.68 -8.35 -7.22
CA THR A 180 -5.39 -7.93 -6.01
C THR A 180 -4.47 -7.93 -4.80
N ILE A 181 -3.65 -8.99 -4.64
CA ILE A 181 -2.64 -9.08 -3.58
C ILE A 181 -1.61 -7.96 -3.73
N ALA A 182 -1.03 -7.79 -4.93
CA ALA A 182 -0.03 -6.76 -5.20
C ALA A 182 -0.59 -5.36 -4.94
N ARG A 183 -1.78 -5.03 -5.45
CA ARG A 183 -2.45 -3.75 -5.21
C ARG A 183 -2.73 -3.50 -3.74
N PHE A 184 -3.22 -4.51 -3.01
CA PHE A 184 -3.45 -4.40 -1.57
C PHE A 184 -2.16 -4.07 -0.83
N LEU A 185 -1.07 -4.78 -1.11
CA LEU A 185 0.24 -4.54 -0.49
C LEU A 185 0.80 -3.18 -0.89
N ALA A 186 0.67 -2.78 -2.16
CA ALA A 186 1.13 -1.49 -2.66
C ALA A 186 0.44 -0.34 -1.92
N ARG A 187 -0.90 -0.38 -1.79
CA ARG A 187 -1.65 0.60 -0.99
C ARG A 187 -1.22 0.59 0.48
N ARG A 188 -1.09 -0.61 1.07
CA ARG A 188 -0.72 -0.77 2.47
C ARG A 188 0.65 -0.18 2.80
N PHE A 189 1.59 -0.20 1.86
CA PHE A 189 2.97 0.25 2.03
C PHE A 189 3.29 1.58 1.32
N GLY A 190 2.30 2.30 0.80
CA GLY A 190 2.51 3.60 0.16
C GLY A 190 3.23 3.53 -1.19
N LEU A 191 3.07 2.42 -1.91
CA LEU A 191 3.67 2.14 -3.22
C LEU A 191 2.61 2.11 -4.35
N ALA A 192 1.39 2.59 -4.08
CA ALA A 192 0.31 2.66 -5.06
C ALA A 192 0.16 4.03 -5.74
N GLY A 193 0.79 5.09 -5.20
CA GLY A 193 0.51 6.49 -5.55
C GLY A 193 0.13 7.30 -4.31
N LYS A 194 0.10 8.63 -4.42
CA LYS A 194 -0.17 9.54 -3.28
C LYS A 194 -1.64 9.93 -3.12
N ASN A 195 -2.44 9.69 -4.15
CA ASN A 195 -3.86 10.06 -4.20
C ASN A 195 -4.61 9.15 -5.17
N ASP A 196 -5.95 9.22 -5.15
CA ASP A 196 -6.84 8.38 -5.95
C ASP A 196 -6.50 8.38 -7.45
N LEU A 197 -6.10 9.53 -8.02
CA LEU A 197 -5.76 9.63 -9.43
C LEU A 197 -4.42 8.95 -9.74
N GLU A 198 -3.42 9.08 -8.86
CA GLU A 198 -2.15 8.38 -9.00
C GLU A 198 -2.35 6.86 -8.85
N GLU A 199 -3.15 6.42 -7.89
CA GLU A 199 -3.49 5.00 -7.75
C GLU A 199 -4.16 4.44 -9.00
N ALA A 200 -5.15 5.16 -9.55
CA ALA A 200 -5.83 4.76 -10.78
C ALA A 200 -4.88 4.71 -11.98
N LYS A 201 -3.91 5.63 -12.08
CA LYS A 201 -2.88 5.60 -13.13
C LYS A 201 -1.95 4.40 -12.96
N SER A 202 -1.57 4.07 -11.72
CA SER A 202 -0.77 2.88 -11.46
C SER A 202 -1.53 1.61 -11.83
N ASP A 203 -2.82 1.51 -11.46
CA ASP A 203 -3.70 0.41 -11.86
C ASP A 203 -3.75 0.25 -13.39
N MET A 204 -3.96 1.34 -14.12
CA MET A 204 -4.02 1.34 -15.59
C MET A 204 -2.74 0.77 -16.22
N VAL A 205 -1.56 1.16 -15.71
CA VAL A 205 -0.27 0.65 -16.22
C VAL A 205 -0.15 -0.85 -15.97
N VAL A 206 -0.54 -1.34 -14.80
CA VAL A 206 -0.48 -2.76 -14.47
C VAL A 206 -1.43 -3.58 -15.34
N ASP A 207 -2.64 -3.09 -15.58
CA ASP A 207 -3.61 -3.76 -16.44
C ASP A 207 -3.10 -3.85 -17.90
N CYS A 208 -2.44 -2.79 -18.41
CA CYS A 208 -1.77 -2.84 -19.71
C CYS A 208 -0.65 -3.90 -19.77
N VAL A 209 0.07 -4.13 -18.66
CA VAL A 209 1.09 -5.19 -18.59
C VAL A 209 0.45 -6.58 -18.64
N GLU A 210 -0.66 -6.81 -17.95
CA GLU A 210 -1.39 -8.09 -18.05
C GLU A 210 -1.91 -8.33 -19.47
N GLU A 211 -2.45 -7.30 -20.13
CA GLU A 211 -2.88 -7.38 -21.52
C GLU A 211 -1.73 -7.73 -22.47
N MET A 212 -0.54 -7.16 -22.24
CA MET A 212 0.67 -7.46 -22.99
C MET A 212 1.14 -8.91 -22.76
N LEU A 213 1.16 -9.38 -21.52
CA LEU A 213 1.70 -10.70 -21.17
C LEU A 213 0.74 -11.84 -21.52
N LYS A 214 -0.57 -11.59 -21.60
CA LYS A 214 -1.57 -12.61 -21.92
C LYS A 214 -1.30 -13.37 -23.24
N PRO A 215 -1.09 -12.74 -24.41
CA PRO A 215 -0.77 -13.46 -25.63
C PRO A 215 0.58 -14.20 -25.55
N LEU A 216 1.59 -13.59 -24.91
CA LEU A 216 2.89 -14.23 -24.69
C LEU A 216 2.76 -15.51 -23.86
N PHE A 217 2.02 -15.46 -22.74
CA PHE A 217 1.80 -16.62 -21.88
C PHE A 217 0.93 -17.68 -22.56
N HIS A 218 -0.01 -17.28 -23.42
CA HIS A 218 -0.75 -18.22 -24.25
C HIS A 218 0.20 -18.99 -25.18
N LEU A 219 1.08 -18.28 -25.88
CA LEU A 219 2.09 -18.88 -26.75
C LEU A 219 3.06 -19.81 -25.98
N MET A 220 3.51 -19.40 -24.80
CA MET A 220 4.50 -20.16 -24.02
C MET A 220 3.95 -21.42 -23.37
N PHE A 221 2.69 -21.41 -22.90
CA PHE A 221 2.18 -22.45 -22.01
C PHE A 221 0.97 -23.21 -22.53
N TYR A 222 0.27 -22.69 -23.55
CA TYR A 222 -1.02 -23.24 -23.98
C TYR A 222 -1.15 -23.49 -25.49
N ALA A 223 -0.35 -22.81 -26.32
CA ALA A 223 -0.38 -23.01 -27.77
C ALA A 223 0.08 -24.42 -28.15
N ILE A 224 -0.73 -25.10 -28.95
CA ILE A 224 -0.39 -26.35 -29.61
C ILE A 224 0.49 -26.08 -30.84
N GLU A 225 1.21 -27.12 -31.31
CA GLU A 225 2.32 -26.95 -32.25
C GLU A 225 1.94 -26.26 -33.57
N ASP A 226 0.76 -26.55 -34.10
CA ASP A 226 0.19 -25.94 -35.30
C ASP A 226 -0.13 -24.43 -35.14
N GLN A 227 -0.40 -23.97 -33.92
CA GLN A 227 -0.70 -22.57 -33.63
C GLN A 227 0.54 -21.72 -33.36
N LYS A 228 1.65 -22.34 -32.93
CA LYS A 228 2.85 -21.61 -32.45
C LYS A 228 3.45 -20.69 -33.49
N SER A 229 3.47 -21.10 -34.76
CA SER A 229 4.03 -20.29 -35.85
C SER A 229 3.24 -18.98 -36.02
N ASP A 230 1.93 -19.07 -36.21
CA ASP A 230 1.09 -17.90 -36.49
C ASP A 230 0.96 -16.97 -35.26
N LEU A 231 0.78 -17.55 -34.07
CA LEU A 231 0.75 -16.80 -32.82
C LEU A 231 2.10 -16.14 -32.52
N GLY A 232 3.20 -16.85 -32.78
CA GLY A 232 4.56 -16.32 -32.64
C GLY A 232 4.81 -15.14 -33.57
N LYS A 233 4.47 -15.28 -34.85
CA LYS A 233 4.57 -14.20 -35.83
C LYS A 233 3.75 -12.98 -35.42
N ARG A 234 2.48 -13.19 -35.02
CA ARG A 234 1.60 -12.12 -34.55
C ARG A 234 2.13 -11.41 -33.30
N TRP A 235 2.67 -12.18 -32.36
CA TRP A 235 3.30 -11.63 -31.17
C TRP A 235 4.50 -10.74 -31.55
N GLU A 236 5.40 -11.25 -32.38
CA GLU A 236 6.65 -10.59 -32.76
C GLU A 236 6.44 -9.34 -33.63
N GLU A 237 5.56 -9.41 -34.63
CA GLU A 237 5.41 -8.36 -35.65
C GLU A 237 4.36 -7.29 -35.29
N GLU A 238 3.33 -7.65 -34.50
CA GLU A 238 2.19 -6.75 -34.23
C GLU A 238 2.06 -6.39 -32.76
N GLN A 239 1.90 -7.39 -31.89
CA GLN A 239 1.48 -7.18 -30.50
C GLN A 239 2.62 -6.62 -29.65
N LYS A 240 3.79 -7.27 -29.64
CA LYS A 240 4.95 -6.87 -28.84
C LYS A 240 5.39 -5.43 -29.17
N PRO A 241 5.62 -5.03 -30.44
CA PRO A 241 6.04 -3.67 -30.74
C PRO A 241 4.99 -2.62 -30.36
N THR A 242 3.70 -2.95 -30.53
CA THR A 242 2.58 -2.06 -30.15
C THR A 242 2.53 -1.82 -28.65
N PHE A 243 2.59 -2.89 -27.83
CA PHE A 243 2.56 -2.75 -26.38
C PHE A 243 3.77 -1.99 -25.85
N LEU A 244 4.98 -2.32 -26.32
CA LEU A 244 6.20 -1.65 -25.89
C LEU A 244 6.21 -0.17 -26.27
N ARG A 245 5.77 0.19 -27.48
CA ARG A 245 5.63 1.59 -27.89
C ARG A 245 4.63 2.33 -27.02
N ASN A 246 3.49 1.71 -26.71
CA ASN A 246 2.47 2.34 -25.89
C ASN A 246 2.94 2.54 -24.45
N LEU A 247 3.64 1.56 -23.86
CA LEU A 247 4.24 1.68 -22.53
C LEU A 247 5.36 2.74 -22.48
N GLU A 248 6.24 2.79 -23.49
CA GLU A 248 7.27 3.83 -23.62
C GLU A 248 6.63 5.22 -23.68
N ASN A 249 5.61 5.41 -24.52
CA ASN A 249 4.89 6.68 -24.64
C ASN A 249 4.15 7.06 -23.34
N LEU A 250 3.56 6.08 -22.66
CA LEU A 250 2.88 6.29 -21.38
C LEU A 250 3.87 6.73 -20.31
N LEU A 251 5.06 6.12 -20.25
CA LEU A 251 6.15 6.56 -19.37
C LEU A 251 6.60 7.99 -19.71
N ILE A 252 6.84 8.29 -20.99
CA ILE A 252 7.22 9.64 -21.47
C ILE A 252 6.18 10.70 -21.08
N SER A 253 4.89 10.35 -21.07
CA SER A 253 3.81 11.27 -20.70
C SER A 253 3.93 11.79 -19.26
N ASN A 254 4.63 11.07 -18.38
CA ASN A 254 4.94 11.54 -17.03
C ASN A 254 6.31 12.23 -17.02
N ASN A 255 6.31 13.56 -17.22
CA ASN A 255 7.50 14.42 -17.10
C ASN A 255 8.70 13.95 -17.95
N GLY A 256 8.47 13.48 -19.17
CA GLY A 256 9.52 13.03 -20.09
C GLY A 256 9.99 11.58 -19.89
N GLY A 257 9.42 10.86 -18.92
CA GLY A 257 9.69 9.44 -18.69
C GLY A 257 11.04 9.14 -18.07
N ASP A 258 11.68 10.14 -17.46
CA ASP A 258 13.00 9.99 -16.85
C ASP A 258 12.98 9.32 -15.49
N ASN A 259 11.80 9.18 -14.86
CA ASN A 259 11.67 8.62 -13.50
C ASN A 259 10.73 7.41 -13.47
N TYR A 260 9.45 7.61 -13.20
CA TYR A 260 8.47 6.54 -12.96
C TYR A 260 7.22 6.77 -13.81
N PHE A 261 6.38 5.75 -13.92
CA PHE A 261 5.09 5.87 -14.63
C PHE A 261 4.13 6.87 -13.97
N VAL A 262 4.20 7.01 -12.64
CA VAL A 262 3.28 7.84 -11.86
C VAL A 262 4.04 8.66 -10.84
N GLY A 263 3.77 9.97 -10.82
CA GLY A 263 4.37 10.88 -9.84
C GLY A 263 5.90 10.94 -9.95
N ASP A 264 6.55 11.02 -8.79
CA ASP A 264 8.00 11.20 -8.62
C ASP A 264 8.67 10.06 -7.82
N SER A 265 7.93 9.00 -7.49
CA SER A 265 8.38 7.93 -6.60
C SER A 265 8.01 6.55 -7.14
N LEU A 266 8.75 5.53 -6.70
CA LEU A 266 8.56 4.15 -7.12
C LEU A 266 7.16 3.66 -6.74
N THR A 267 6.45 3.10 -7.71
CA THR A 267 5.15 2.44 -7.51
C THR A 267 5.18 0.99 -7.98
N TRP A 268 4.16 0.23 -7.61
CA TRP A 268 3.96 -1.12 -8.10
C TRP A 268 3.70 -1.19 -9.62
N ALA A 269 3.34 -0.09 -10.28
CA ALA A 269 3.29 0.00 -11.74
C ALA A 269 4.67 -0.19 -12.36
N ASP A 270 5.68 0.50 -11.84
CA ASP A 270 7.06 0.39 -12.29
C ASP A 270 7.61 -1.03 -12.06
N MET A 271 7.30 -1.61 -10.90
CA MET A 271 7.66 -3.00 -10.57
C MET A 271 7.01 -4.00 -11.54
N SER A 272 5.73 -3.81 -11.86
CA SER A 272 4.99 -4.67 -12.77
C SER A 272 5.55 -4.60 -14.19
N VAL A 273 5.88 -3.40 -14.69
CA VAL A 273 6.51 -3.23 -16.00
C VAL A 273 7.91 -3.83 -16.02
N ALA A 274 8.76 -3.48 -15.05
CA ALA A 274 10.14 -3.97 -14.99
C ALA A 274 10.21 -5.50 -14.88
N PHE A 275 9.32 -6.14 -14.10
CA PHE A 275 9.19 -7.59 -14.06
C PHE A 275 8.58 -8.16 -15.35
N GLY A 276 7.55 -7.54 -15.89
CA GLY A 276 6.90 -7.92 -17.14
C GLY A 276 7.87 -8.00 -18.31
N LEU A 277 8.78 -7.01 -18.42
CA LEU A 277 9.84 -6.99 -19.43
C LEU A 277 10.82 -8.17 -19.31
N THR A 278 10.96 -8.80 -18.14
CA THR A 278 11.81 -10.00 -17.97
C THR A 278 11.25 -11.26 -18.63
N TRP A 279 9.97 -11.25 -19.03
CA TRP A 279 9.35 -12.36 -19.75
C TRP A 279 9.64 -12.33 -21.25
N ILE A 280 9.99 -11.16 -21.78
CA ILE A 280 10.30 -10.97 -23.19
C ILE A 280 11.78 -11.29 -23.40
N LYS A 281 12.06 -12.49 -23.92
CA LYS A 281 13.42 -12.92 -24.25
C LYS A 281 13.98 -12.06 -25.37
N ASP A 282 15.28 -11.77 -25.29
CA ASP A 282 16.05 -11.09 -26.34
C ASP A 282 15.43 -9.76 -26.81
N LEU A 283 14.78 -9.04 -25.88
CA LEU A 283 14.15 -7.76 -26.16
C LEU A 283 15.19 -6.71 -26.62
N ASP A 284 15.02 -6.21 -27.84
CA ASP A 284 15.73 -5.03 -28.32
C ASP A 284 15.13 -3.75 -27.69
N TYR A 285 15.93 -3.12 -26.83
CA TYR A 285 15.59 -1.86 -26.16
C TYR A 285 15.94 -0.62 -26.99
N GLY A 286 16.55 -0.75 -28.17
CA GLY A 286 16.92 0.38 -29.03
C GLY A 286 15.77 1.38 -29.24
N PRO A 287 14.55 0.93 -29.57
CA PRO A 287 13.37 1.81 -29.71
C PRO A 287 12.74 2.26 -28.38
N TYR A 288 13.14 1.67 -27.25
CA TYR A 288 12.49 1.83 -25.94
C TYR A 288 13.48 2.20 -24.81
N PRO A 289 14.26 3.28 -24.97
CA PRO A 289 15.30 3.63 -24.02
C PRO A 289 14.77 4.01 -22.63
N LYS A 290 13.56 4.59 -22.53
CA LYS A 290 12.98 4.95 -21.21
C LYS A 290 12.54 3.70 -20.45
N LEU A 291 11.93 2.73 -21.12
CA LEU A 291 11.60 1.43 -20.51
C LEU A 291 12.86 0.70 -20.03
N LYS A 292 13.95 0.73 -20.80
CA LYS A 292 15.24 0.17 -20.37
C LYS A 292 15.72 0.82 -19.08
N ALA A 293 15.79 2.16 -19.07
CA ALA A 293 16.25 2.92 -17.91
C ALA A 293 15.35 2.72 -16.68
N LEU A 294 14.03 2.64 -16.88
CA LEU A 294 13.08 2.32 -15.81
C LEU A 294 13.36 0.95 -15.20
N LYS A 295 13.52 -0.08 -16.03
CA LYS A 295 13.81 -1.43 -15.57
C LYS A 295 15.08 -1.47 -14.71
N GLU A 296 16.16 -0.85 -15.19
CA GLU A 296 17.43 -0.76 -14.45
C GLU A 296 17.27 0.02 -13.13
N ARG A 297 16.49 1.10 -13.12
CA ARG A 297 16.18 1.88 -11.91
C ARG A 297 15.41 1.06 -10.88
N VAL A 298 14.39 0.31 -11.31
CA VAL A 298 13.60 -0.54 -10.40
C VAL A 298 14.45 -1.68 -9.84
N GLU A 299 15.24 -2.35 -10.67
CA GLU A 299 16.09 -3.46 -10.22
C GLU A 299 17.27 -3.02 -9.34
N SER A 300 17.67 -1.74 -9.43
CA SER A 300 18.68 -1.14 -8.55
C SER A 300 18.13 -0.60 -7.23
N ASN A 301 16.81 -0.64 -7.01
CA ASN A 301 16.24 -0.36 -5.69
C ASN A 301 16.87 -1.32 -4.65
N PRO A 302 17.42 -0.85 -3.52
CA PRO A 302 18.20 -1.69 -2.61
C PRO A 302 17.47 -2.95 -2.12
N GLY A 303 16.17 -2.83 -1.81
CA GLY A 303 15.37 -3.96 -1.37
C GLY A 303 15.14 -4.98 -2.48
N ILE A 304 14.75 -4.50 -3.67
CA ILE A 304 14.52 -5.36 -4.84
C ILE A 304 15.82 -6.01 -5.30
N ALA A 305 16.93 -5.27 -5.37
CA ALA A 305 18.25 -5.79 -5.73
C ALA A 305 18.69 -6.90 -4.77
N ALA A 306 18.55 -6.69 -3.46
CA ALA A 306 18.86 -7.69 -2.44
C ALA A 306 17.97 -8.94 -2.58
N TRP A 307 16.68 -8.75 -2.87
CA TRP A 307 15.76 -9.85 -3.16
C TRP A 307 16.18 -10.63 -4.41
N ILE A 308 16.47 -9.96 -5.53
CA ILE A 308 16.89 -10.59 -6.78
C ILE A 308 18.19 -11.39 -6.59
N ALA A 309 19.13 -10.89 -5.79
CA ALA A 309 20.39 -11.58 -5.49
C ALA A 309 20.19 -12.84 -4.63
N LYS A 310 19.21 -12.82 -3.71
CA LYS A 310 18.96 -13.91 -2.75
C LYS A 310 17.94 -14.95 -3.25
N ARG A 311 16.97 -14.56 -4.09
CA ARG A 311 15.85 -15.42 -4.48
C ARG A 311 16.33 -16.69 -5.18
N PRO A 312 15.62 -17.82 -5.04
CA PRO A 312 15.91 -19.03 -5.81
C PRO A 312 15.96 -18.76 -7.32
N LYS A 313 16.91 -19.39 -8.02
CA LYS A 313 16.98 -19.33 -9.47
C LYS A 313 15.88 -20.22 -10.07
N SER A 314 15.08 -19.64 -10.96
CA SER A 314 14.05 -20.35 -11.74
C SER A 314 13.97 -19.73 -13.14
N ASP A 315 13.55 -20.52 -14.12
CA ASP A 315 13.36 -20.07 -15.50
C ASP A 315 12.31 -18.95 -15.60
N PHE A 316 11.30 -19.03 -14.74
CA PHE A 316 10.16 -18.13 -14.69
C PHE A 316 9.62 -17.92 -13.28
#